data_AF-T5AN33-F1
#
_entry.id   AF-T5AN33-F1
#
_cell.length_a   1.000
_cell.length_b   1.000
_cell.length_c   1.000
_cell.angle_alpha   90.00
_cell.angle_beta   90.00
_cell.angle_gamma   90.00
#
_symmetry.space_group_name_H-M   'P 1'
#
loop_
_entity.id
_entity.type
_entity.pdbx_description
1 polymer ?
#
loop_
_entity_poly.entity_id
_entity_poly.type
_entity_poly.pdbx_seq_one_letter_code
_entity_poly.pdbx_strand_id
1 'polypeptide(L)'
;MAPHRDIELNTLHTLEVKEDSLTHGSSHSMREPLYERRATPRIQRFIDSFKRDADSTFFPSDHLSQVNSGSTAPNARGTHYYDLHLAALESANTGLARKLKGRHLQMIAIGGSIGTGLFVASGKSLSAGGPASLLIAFTIVGVMLYCTCQALGELSVIFPIAGSFSSWATRFLDPSWGFAMGWNYALQWLTVLPLEIIAAAMTIRYWNNELPSAIFVALC
;
A
#
# COMPACT_ATOMS: atom_id res chain seq x y z
N MET A 1 15.21 -54.56 -42.28
CA MET A 1 16.21 -53.48 -42.11
C MET A 1 15.43 -52.19 -41.88
N ALA A 2 15.31 -51.77 -40.61
CA ALA A 2 14.76 -50.46 -40.21
C ALA A 2 15.76 -49.35 -40.63
N PRO A 3 15.43 -48.03 -40.69
CA PRO A 3 14.66 -47.24 -39.70
C PRO A 3 13.66 -46.25 -40.40
N HIS A 4 12.87 -45.34 -39.82
CA HIS A 4 12.84 -44.60 -38.55
C HIS A 4 11.39 -44.06 -38.38
N ARG A 5 10.75 -44.26 -37.22
CA ARG A 5 9.46 -43.65 -36.81
C ARG A 5 9.79 -42.51 -35.84
N ASP A 6 10.21 -41.37 -36.36
CA ASP A 6 10.86 -40.33 -35.53
C ASP A 6 10.23 -38.95 -35.61
N ILE A 7 9.29 -38.75 -36.54
CA ILE A 7 8.81 -37.39 -36.86
C ILE A 7 7.61 -36.98 -35.99
N GLU A 8 6.85 -37.93 -35.43
CA GLU A 8 5.66 -37.63 -34.62
C GLU A 8 5.89 -37.58 -33.09
N LEU A 9 7.06 -38.02 -32.60
CA LEU A 9 7.38 -37.97 -31.17
C LEU A 9 7.93 -36.59 -30.74
N ASN A 10 8.53 -35.84 -31.66
CA ASN A 10 9.13 -34.54 -31.34
C ASN A 10 8.08 -33.43 -31.18
N THR A 11 6.93 -33.54 -31.88
CA THR A 11 5.80 -32.60 -31.80
C THR A 11 4.97 -32.80 -30.53
N LEU A 12 4.80 -34.03 -30.03
CA LEU A 12 4.13 -34.26 -28.74
C LEU A 12 5.00 -33.82 -27.56
N HIS A 13 6.32 -34.05 -27.62
CA HIS A 13 7.24 -33.61 -26.58
C HIS A 13 7.39 -32.07 -26.53
N THR A 14 7.19 -31.36 -27.65
CA THR A 14 7.17 -29.88 -27.67
C THR A 14 5.84 -29.29 -27.19
N LEU A 15 4.75 -30.04 -27.23
CA LEU A 15 3.46 -29.62 -26.67
C LEU A 15 3.39 -29.88 -25.16
N GLU A 16 3.90 -31.02 -24.66
CA GLU A 16 4.06 -31.26 -23.20
C GLU A 16 4.99 -30.22 -22.56
N VAL A 17 6.12 -29.88 -23.21
CA VAL A 17 7.04 -28.83 -22.72
C VAL A 17 6.40 -27.43 -22.72
N LYS A 18 5.39 -27.18 -23.56
CA LYS A 18 4.68 -25.90 -23.62
C LYS A 18 3.53 -25.83 -22.61
N GLU A 19 2.89 -26.94 -22.26
CA GLU A 19 1.94 -27.02 -21.15
C GLU A 19 2.65 -26.98 -19.78
N ASP A 20 3.82 -27.60 -19.65
CA ASP A 20 4.66 -27.49 -18.43
C ASP A 20 5.23 -26.08 -18.21
N SER A 21 5.38 -25.29 -19.29
CA SER A 21 5.75 -23.88 -19.17
C SER A 21 4.63 -22.97 -18.66
N LEU A 22 3.38 -23.44 -18.67
CA LEU A 22 2.21 -22.71 -18.14
C LEU A 22 1.93 -23.02 -16.67
N THR A 23 2.63 -23.99 -16.07
CA THR A 23 2.54 -24.28 -14.63
C THR A 23 3.60 -23.55 -13.82
N HIS A 24 4.69 -23.08 -14.44
CA HIS A 24 5.76 -22.32 -13.78
C HIS A 24 5.49 -20.80 -13.66
N GLY A 25 4.24 -20.42 -13.39
CA GLY A 25 3.81 -19.04 -13.19
C GLY A 25 2.73 -18.85 -12.13
N SER A 26 2.39 -19.90 -11.36
CA SER A 26 1.23 -19.89 -10.45
C SER A 26 1.57 -20.24 -9.01
N SER A 27 2.72 -19.78 -8.52
CA SER A 27 3.07 -19.96 -7.12
C SER A 27 3.66 -18.68 -6.53
N HIS A 28 2.84 -17.64 -6.46
CA HIS A 28 2.88 -16.75 -5.30
C HIS A 28 2.32 -17.50 -4.08
N SER A 29 2.85 -18.68 -3.80
CA SER A 29 2.73 -19.27 -2.49
C SER A 29 3.53 -18.35 -1.58
N MET A 30 2.84 -17.77 -0.61
CA MET A 30 3.47 -17.20 0.57
C MET A 30 4.47 -18.23 1.09
N ARG A 31 5.77 -18.05 0.80
CA ARG A 31 6.80 -18.89 1.38
C ARG A 31 6.73 -18.62 2.87
N GLU A 32 6.13 -19.55 3.61
CA GLU A 32 6.03 -19.45 5.04
C GLU A 32 7.45 -19.22 5.57
N PRO A 33 7.69 -18.13 6.32
CA PRO A 33 8.98 -17.96 6.95
C PRO A 33 9.18 -19.15 7.87
N LEU A 34 10.29 -19.88 7.70
CA LEU A 34 10.69 -20.94 8.61
C LEU A 34 10.87 -20.31 10.00
N TYR A 35 9.81 -20.37 10.81
CA TYR A 35 9.86 -19.96 12.20
C TYR A 35 10.66 -21.03 12.93
N GLU A 36 11.95 -20.76 13.13
CA GLU A 36 12.74 -21.50 14.10
C GLU A 36 12.00 -21.39 15.44
N ARG A 37 11.49 -22.52 15.91
CA ARG A 37 10.51 -22.61 17.00
C ARG A 37 11.19 -22.41 18.36
N ARG A 38 11.95 -21.33 18.54
CA ARG A 38 12.59 -20.98 19.80
C ARG A 38 11.64 -20.10 20.61
N ALA A 39 11.25 -20.59 21.78
CA ALA A 39 10.39 -19.87 22.72
C ALA A 39 11.16 -18.73 23.39
N THR A 40 11.35 -17.61 22.67
CA THR A 40 11.87 -16.37 23.24
C THR A 40 10.76 -15.64 24.00
N PRO A 41 11.05 -15.04 25.17
CA PRO A 41 10.04 -14.32 25.95
C PRO A 41 9.50 -13.11 25.19
N ARG A 42 8.24 -12.72 25.45
CA ARG A 42 7.46 -11.78 24.63
C ARG A 42 8.16 -10.43 24.39
N ILE A 43 8.96 -9.97 25.37
CA ILE A 43 9.69 -8.71 25.32
C ILE A 43 10.98 -8.83 24.49
N GLN A 44 11.67 -9.97 24.52
CA GLN A 44 12.83 -10.20 23.65
C GLN A 44 12.40 -10.36 22.19
N ARG A 45 11.28 -11.05 21.93
CA ARG A 45 10.68 -11.07 20.58
C ARG A 45 10.28 -9.67 20.08
N PHE A 46 9.89 -8.78 21.00
CA PHE A 46 9.61 -7.38 20.69
C PHE A 46 10.90 -6.62 20.32
N ILE A 47 11.98 -6.75 21.09
CA ILE A 47 13.26 -6.08 20.81
C ILE A 47 13.94 -6.64 19.55
N ASP A 48 13.96 -7.96 19.39
CA ASP A 48 14.55 -8.64 18.22
C ASP A 48 13.75 -8.39 16.94
N SER A 49 12.51 -7.89 17.04
CA SER A 49 11.77 -7.39 15.89
C SER A 49 12.41 -6.18 15.22
N PHE A 50 13.02 -5.31 16.03
CA PHE A 50 13.63 -4.07 15.57
C PHE A 50 15.06 -4.29 15.11
N LYS A 51 15.67 -5.43 15.44
CA LYS A 51 16.95 -5.83 14.88
C LYS A 51 16.79 -6.16 13.40
N ARG A 52 17.68 -5.60 12.59
CA ARG A 52 17.78 -5.89 11.15
C ARG A 52 18.15 -7.36 10.99
N ASP A 53 17.42 -8.04 10.11
CA ASP A 53 17.70 -9.42 9.76
C ASP A 53 18.99 -9.48 8.92
N ALA A 54 20.02 -10.15 9.44
CA ALA A 54 21.38 -10.13 8.92
C ALA A 54 21.52 -10.90 7.59
N ASP A 55 20.71 -11.94 7.39
CA ASP A 55 20.71 -12.78 6.18
C ASP A 55 19.80 -12.24 5.06
N SER A 56 19.28 -11.04 5.26
CA SER A 56 18.24 -10.51 4.39
C SER A 56 18.89 -9.80 3.18
N THR A 57 19.16 -10.59 2.12
CA THR A 57 19.71 -10.08 0.85
C THR A 57 18.82 -8.96 0.29
N PHE A 58 19.47 -7.88 -0.15
CA PHE A 58 18.82 -6.63 -0.59
C PHE A 58 18.47 -6.64 -2.09
N PHE A 59 19.09 -7.54 -2.85
CA PHE A 59 18.90 -7.66 -4.28
C PHE A 59 18.20 -8.99 -4.57
N PRO A 60 16.93 -8.97 -5.01
CA PRO A 60 16.38 -10.08 -5.77
C PRO A 60 17.28 -10.30 -6.99
N SER A 61 17.65 -11.55 -7.29
CA SER A 61 18.32 -11.90 -8.54
C SER A 61 17.57 -11.30 -9.74
N ASP A 62 18.31 -10.67 -10.65
CA ASP A 62 17.85 -9.89 -11.80
C ASP A 62 16.63 -10.49 -12.52
N HIS A 63 15.48 -9.80 -12.42
CA HIS A 63 14.27 -10.08 -13.22
C HIS A 63 14.10 -9.09 -14.38
N LEU A 64 14.97 -8.07 -14.47
CA LEU A 64 15.04 -7.13 -15.59
C LEU A 64 15.51 -7.79 -16.90
N SER A 65 16.09 -8.98 -16.82
CA SER A 65 16.54 -9.76 -17.99
C SER A 65 15.40 -10.51 -18.70
N GLN A 66 14.25 -10.71 -18.05
CA GLN A 66 13.13 -11.50 -18.63
C GLN A 66 12.07 -10.64 -19.34
N VAL A 67 12.00 -9.33 -19.04
CA VAL A 67 11.12 -8.38 -19.74
C VAL A 67 11.70 -7.95 -21.10
N ASN A 68 13.02 -8.11 -21.29
CA ASN A 68 13.68 -7.68 -22.52
C ASN A 68 13.66 -8.72 -23.66
N SER A 69 12.97 -9.85 -23.49
CA SER A 69 12.86 -10.90 -24.52
C SER A 69 11.53 -10.91 -25.28
N GLY A 70 10.62 -9.95 -25.03
CA GLY A 70 9.30 -9.87 -25.67
C GLY A 70 8.96 -8.51 -26.30
N SER A 71 9.91 -7.57 -26.36
CA SER A 71 9.72 -6.24 -26.94
C SER A 71 9.72 -6.29 -28.47
N THR A 72 8.58 -6.71 -29.02
CA THR A 72 8.21 -6.31 -30.40
C THR A 72 8.07 -4.79 -30.41
N ALA A 73 8.84 -4.15 -31.29
CA ALA A 73 8.95 -2.70 -31.43
C ALA A 73 7.59 -2.00 -31.41
N PRO A 74 7.39 -0.91 -30.65
CA PRO A 74 6.14 -0.16 -30.70
C PRO A 74 6.12 0.61 -32.02
N ASN A 75 5.18 0.22 -32.88
CA ASN A 75 4.89 0.92 -34.12
C ASN A 75 4.45 2.35 -33.76
N ALA A 76 5.27 3.33 -34.14
CA ALA A 76 5.07 4.74 -33.89
C ALA A 76 3.90 5.29 -34.74
N ARG A 77 2.66 5.02 -34.32
CA ARG A 77 1.42 5.67 -34.81
C ARG A 77 0.22 5.15 -34.02
N GLY A 78 -0.01 5.72 -32.85
CA GLY A 78 -1.21 5.48 -32.05
C GLY A 78 -1.29 6.51 -30.95
N THR A 79 -2.43 7.17 -30.83
CA THR A 79 -2.80 8.09 -29.75
C THR A 79 -2.20 7.68 -28.41
N HIS A 80 -1.65 8.63 -27.66
CA HIS A 80 -1.05 8.48 -26.32
C HIS A 80 -2.08 7.94 -25.31
N TYR A 81 -2.37 6.65 -25.41
CA TYR A 81 -3.26 5.95 -24.51
C TYR A 81 -2.46 5.58 -23.28
N TYR A 82 -2.88 6.07 -22.12
CA TYR A 82 -2.37 5.61 -20.85
C TYR A 82 -2.70 4.12 -20.71
N ASP A 83 -1.69 3.27 -20.84
CA ASP A 83 -1.85 1.83 -20.70
C ASP A 83 -1.83 1.45 -19.21
N LEU A 84 -3.03 1.44 -18.63
CA LEU A 84 -3.29 1.08 -17.23
C LEU A 84 -2.69 -0.30 -16.88
N HIS A 85 -2.61 -1.22 -17.85
CA HIS A 85 -2.07 -2.55 -17.61
C HIS A 85 -0.56 -2.53 -17.36
N LEU A 86 0.19 -1.75 -18.15
CA LEU A 86 1.63 -1.57 -17.97
C LEU A 86 1.95 -0.85 -16.65
N ALA A 87 1.20 0.20 -16.31
CA ALA A 87 1.38 0.92 -15.05
C ALA A 87 1.10 0.04 -13.82
N ALA A 88 0.13 -0.88 -13.92
CA ALA A 88 -0.17 -1.84 -12.86
C ALA A 88 0.93 -2.90 -12.70
N LEU A 89 1.53 -3.37 -13.80
CA LEU A 89 2.67 -4.30 -13.76
C LEU A 89 3.92 -3.65 -13.15
N GLU A 90 4.17 -2.39 -13.49
CA GLU A 90 5.27 -1.61 -12.90
C GLU A 90 5.06 -1.39 -11.40
N SER A 91 3.83 -1.05 -10.99
CA SER A 91 3.46 -0.90 -9.57
C SER A 91 3.51 -2.22 -8.81
N ALA A 92 3.25 -3.36 -9.46
CA ALA A 92 3.37 -4.69 -8.83
C ALA A 92 4.85 -5.07 -8.58
N ASN A 93 5.74 -4.68 -9.49
CA ASN A 93 7.18 -4.91 -9.40
C ASN A 93 7.92 -3.71 -8.78
N THR A 94 7.43 -3.25 -7.62
CA THR A 94 8.25 -2.37 -6.79
C THR A 94 9.46 -3.20 -6.33
N GLY A 95 10.68 -2.79 -6.69
CA GLY A 95 11.93 -3.40 -6.19
C GLY A 95 12.12 -3.28 -4.67
N LEU A 96 11.05 -2.95 -3.93
CA LEU A 96 11.01 -2.79 -2.49
C LEU A 96 10.90 -4.15 -1.80
N ALA A 97 11.77 -4.37 -0.82
CA ALA A 97 11.72 -5.57 0.00
C ALA A 97 10.44 -5.59 0.86
N ARG A 98 9.57 -6.58 0.63
CA ARG A 98 8.34 -6.80 1.40
C ARG A 98 8.65 -7.41 2.78
N LYS A 99 9.33 -6.65 3.64
CA LYS A 99 9.75 -7.07 4.99
C LYS A 99 8.94 -6.44 6.13
N LEU A 100 7.90 -5.64 5.81
CA LEU A 100 7.02 -5.10 6.85
C LEU A 100 6.18 -6.22 7.48
N LYS A 101 6.38 -6.43 8.78
CA LYS A 101 5.61 -7.38 9.58
C LYS A 101 4.25 -6.77 9.93
N GLY A 102 3.22 -7.59 10.12
CA GLY A 102 1.83 -7.13 10.41
C GLY A 102 1.71 -6.11 11.55
N ARG A 103 2.58 -6.18 12.55
CA ARG A 103 2.65 -5.19 13.64
C ARG A 103 3.09 -3.79 13.21
N HIS A 104 4.00 -3.67 12.22
CA HIS A 104 4.41 -2.36 11.72
C HIS A 104 3.26 -1.70 10.96
N LEU A 105 2.52 -2.50 10.19
CA LEU A 105 1.30 -2.05 9.51
C LEU A 105 0.23 -1.59 10.51
N GLN A 106 0.04 -2.31 11.62
CA GLN A 106 -0.86 -1.89 12.70
C GLN A 106 -0.40 -0.58 13.37
N MET A 107 0.90 -0.40 13.63
CA MET A 107 1.39 0.86 14.19
C MET A 107 1.20 2.04 13.23
N ILE A 108 1.37 1.82 11.91
CA ILE A 108 1.08 2.85 10.90
C ILE A 108 -0.42 3.19 10.90
N ALA A 109 -1.30 2.19 10.97
CA ALA A 109 -2.75 2.40 11.02
C ALA A 109 -3.18 3.17 12.28
N ILE A 110 -2.62 2.84 13.45
CA ILE A 110 -2.90 3.54 14.70
C ILE A 110 -2.37 4.98 14.65
N GLY A 111 -1.12 5.17 14.18
CA GLY A 111 -0.51 6.49 14.06
C GLY A 111 -1.22 7.40 13.06
N GLY A 112 -1.75 6.85 11.97
CA GLY A 112 -2.50 7.63 10.98
C GLY A 112 -3.95 7.93 11.39
N SER A 113 -4.54 7.14 12.28
CA SER A 113 -5.94 7.33 12.72
C SER A 113 -6.08 8.27 13.93
N ILE A 114 -5.05 8.36 14.78
CA ILE A 114 -5.03 9.27 15.94
C ILE A 114 -4.35 10.57 15.52
N GLY A 115 -5.15 11.54 15.06
CA GLY A 115 -4.68 12.86 14.62
C GLY A 115 -5.12 14.02 15.53
N THR A 116 -4.64 15.23 15.23
CA THR A 116 -5.04 16.46 15.96
C THR A 116 -6.52 16.75 15.82
N GLY A 117 -7.17 16.30 14.73
CA GLY A 117 -8.62 16.39 14.55
C GLY A 117 -9.40 15.78 15.73
N LEU A 118 -8.95 14.66 16.30
CA LEU A 118 -9.60 14.07 17.47
C LEU A 118 -9.49 14.97 18.70
N PHE A 119 -8.36 15.64 18.92
CA PHE A 119 -8.14 16.46 20.11
C PHE A 119 -8.71 17.87 19.98
N VAL A 120 -8.48 18.53 18.84
CA VAL A 120 -8.88 19.91 18.57
C VAL A 120 -10.35 20.01 18.20
N ALA A 121 -10.86 19.12 17.34
CA ALA A 121 -12.25 19.20 16.89
C ALA A 121 -13.23 18.68 17.95
N SER A 122 -12.85 17.64 18.73
CA SER A 122 -13.73 17.12 19.78
C SER A 122 -13.96 18.12 20.90
N GLY A 123 -12.94 18.90 21.30
CA GLY A 123 -13.11 19.93 22.33
C GLY A 123 -14.11 21.01 21.92
N LYS A 124 -14.02 21.51 20.67
CA LYS A 124 -14.97 22.49 20.12
C LYS A 124 -16.37 21.91 19.96
N SER A 125 -16.47 20.68 19.47
CA SER A 125 -17.76 20.00 19.23
C SER A 125 -18.46 19.63 20.55
N LEU A 126 -17.71 19.27 21.58
CA LEU A 126 -18.25 18.99 22.92
C LEU A 126 -18.81 20.26 23.57
N SER A 127 -18.10 21.37 23.46
CA SER A 127 -18.53 22.68 23.99
C SER A 127 -19.81 23.17 23.28
N ALA A 128 -19.90 23.00 21.96
CA ALA A 128 -21.04 23.50 21.18
C ALA A 128 -22.27 22.58 21.22
N GLY A 129 -22.09 21.26 21.17
CA GLY A 129 -23.18 20.28 21.00
C GLY A 129 -23.53 19.44 22.23
N GLY A 130 -22.71 19.49 23.29
CA GLY A 130 -22.85 18.62 24.45
C GLY A 130 -22.39 17.16 24.22
N PRO A 131 -22.25 16.36 25.28
CA PRO A 131 -21.62 15.03 25.21
C PRO A 131 -22.45 13.99 24.44
N ALA A 132 -23.78 14.08 24.50
CA ALA A 132 -24.65 13.10 23.86
C ALA A 132 -24.61 13.19 22.33
N SER A 133 -24.62 14.42 21.77
CA SER A 133 -24.57 14.62 20.32
C SER A 133 -23.21 14.18 19.74
N LEU A 134 -22.12 14.40 20.49
CA LEU A 134 -20.79 13.97 20.11
C LEU A 134 -20.70 12.45 19.97
N LEU A 135 -21.19 11.70 20.97
CA LEU A 135 -21.17 10.22 20.91
C LEU A 135 -22.00 9.66 19.76
N ILE A 136 -23.18 10.23 19.51
CA ILE A 136 -24.05 9.80 18.41
C ILE A 136 -23.34 10.05 17.07
N ALA A 137 -22.75 11.24 16.88
CA ALA A 137 -22.02 11.58 15.66
C ALA A 137 -20.81 10.65 15.42
N PHE A 138 -20.00 10.40 16.45
CA PHE A 138 -18.86 9.46 16.35
C PHE A 138 -19.31 8.04 16.04
N THR A 139 -20.44 7.59 16.60
CA THR A 139 -20.96 6.24 16.34
C THR A 139 -21.44 6.10 14.89
N ILE A 140 -22.19 7.08 14.38
CA ILE A 140 -22.68 7.07 12.99
C ILE A 140 -21.51 7.07 12.00
N VAL A 141 -20.55 7.99 12.18
CA VAL A 141 -19.37 8.07 11.31
C VAL A 141 -18.50 6.82 11.44
N GLY A 142 -18.35 6.28 12.65
CA GLY A 142 -17.59 5.06 12.91
C GLY A 142 -18.17 3.84 12.19
N VAL A 143 -19.50 3.67 12.18
CA VAL A 143 -20.16 2.59 11.43
C VAL A 143 -19.97 2.75 9.92
N MET A 144 -20.12 3.97 9.38
CA MET A 144 -19.90 4.23 7.95
C MET A 144 -18.45 3.94 7.53
N LEU A 145 -17.48 4.34 8.35
CA LEU A 145 -16.06 4.06 8.10
C LEU A 145 -15.76 2.56 8.23
N TYR A 146 -16.35 1.86 9.20
CA TYR A 146 -16.18 0.42 9.35
C TYR A 146 -16.63 -0.35 8.10
N CYS A 147 -17.81 -0.03 7.56
CA CYS A 147 -18.29 -0.63 6.30
C CYS A 147 -17.34 -0.33 5.14
N THR A 148 -16.81 0.89 5.06
CA THR A 148 -15.86 1.29 4.00
C THR A 148 -14.54 0.53 4.11
N CYS A 149 -13.97 0.44 5.32
CA CYS A 149 -12.73 -0.31 5.59
C CYS A 149 -12.89 -1.80 5.30
N GLN A 150 -14.06 -2.39 5.60
CA GLN A 150 -14.33 -3.79 5.30
C GLN A 150 -14.36 -4.05 3.79
N ALA A 151 -15.05 -3.20 3.02
CA ALA A 151 -15.08 -3.30 1.56
C ALA A 151 -13.69 -3.12 0.93
N LEU A 152 -12.90 -2.15 1.41
CA LEU A 152 -11.51 -1.96 0.99
C LEU A 152 -10.62 -3.13 1.39
N GLY A 153 -10.89 -3.77 2.54
CA GLY A 153 -10.18 -4.95 3.01
C GLY A 153 -10.37 -6.16 2.09
N GLU A 154 -11.62 -6.45 1.70
CA GLU A 154 -11.91 -7.51 0.73
C GLU A 154 -11.21 -7.24 -0.61
N LEU A 155 -11.24 -6.00 -1.07
CA LEU A 155 -10.55 -5.58 -2.30
C LEU A 155 -9.02 -5.74 -2.20
N SER A 156 -8.44 -5.44 -1.04
CA SER A 156 -7.00 -5.56 -0.79
C SER A 156 -6.52 -7.01 -0.81
N VAL A 157 -7.37 -7.95 -0.38
CA VAL A 157 -7.04 -9.39 -0.40
C VAL A 157 -7.14 -9.95 -1.81
N ILE A 158 -8.15 -9.55 -2.59
CA ILE A 158 -8.35 -10.03 -3.97
C ILE A 158 -7.29 -9.46 -4.92
N PHE A 159 -6.93 -8.18 -4.75
CA PHE A 159 -5.97 -7.49 -5.61
C PHE A 159 -4.81 -6.90 -4.79
N PRO A 160 -3.79 -7.70 -4.45
CA PRO A 160 -2.63 -7.26 -3.69
C PRO A 160 -1.65 -6.47 -4.58
N ILE A 161 -2.09 -5.30 -5.05
CA ILE A 161 -1.24 -4.35 -5.78
C ILE A 161 -0.55 -3.40 -4.79
N ALA A 162 0.72 -3.10 -5.01
CA ALA A 162 1.38 -2.01 -4.29
C ALA A 162 0.92 -0.68 -4.90
N GLY A 163 -0.23 -0.18 -4.44
CA GLY A 163 -0.88 1.03 -4.95
C GLY A 163 -1.72 1.72 -3.89
N SER A 164 -2.10 2.97 -4.15
CA SER A 164 -3.01 3.74 -3.30
C SER A 164 -4.47 3.40 -3.64
N PHE A 165 -5.42 3.86 -2.82
CA PHE A 165 -6.86 3.73 -3.10
C PHE A 165 -7.25 4.36 -4.45
N SER A 166 -6.49 5.36 -4.92
CA SER A 166 -6.66 5.94 -6.26
C SER A 166 -6.38 4.92 -7.37
N SER A 167 -5.41 4.02 -7.20
CA SER A 167 -5.09 2.96 -8.16
C SER A 167 -6.24 1.97 -8.33
N TRP A 168 -6.97 1.66 -7.26
CA TRP A 168 -8.18 0.84 -7.34
C TRP A 168 -9.29 1.56 -8.12
N ALA A 169 -9.47 2.85 -7.90
CA ALA A 169 -10.49 3.62 -8.63
C ALA A 169 -10.19 3.76 -10.13
N THR A 170 -8.92 3.98 -10.51
CA THR A 170 -8.50 3.98 -11.92
C THR A 170 -8.82 2.64 -12.60
N ARG A 171 -8.81 1.54 -11.84
CA ARG A 171 -9.06 0.18 -12.35
C ARG A 171 -10.54 -0.21 -12.41
N PHE A 172 -11.36 0.19 -11.44
CA PHE A 172 -12.77 -0.21 -11.37
C PHE A 172 -13.76 0.82 -11.92
N LEU A 173 -13.40 2.10 -11.97
CA LEU A 173 -14.27 3.17 -12.43
C LEU A 173 -13.84 3.65 -13.80
N ASP A 174 -12.85 4.55 -13.84
CA ASP A 174 -12.31 5.12 -15.07
C ASP A 174 -10.98 5.82 -14.76
N PRO A 175 -10.02 5.89 -15.72
CA PRO A 175 -8.77 6.63 -15.53
C PRO A 175 -8.97 8.10 -15.14
N SER A 176 -10.01 8.75 -15.65
CA SER A 176 -10.36 10.14 -15.34
C SER A 176 -10.74 10.31 -13.85
N TRP A 177 -11.46 9.32 -13.32
CA TRP A 177 -11.88 9.31 -11.91
C TRP A 177 -10.70 9.08 -10.98
N GLY A 178 -9.80 8.17 -11.35
CA GLY A 178 -8.54 7.95 -10.63
C GLY A 178 -7.67 9.20 -10.53
N PHE A 179 -7.55 9.94 -11.63
CA PHE A 179 -6.85 11.22 -11.67
C PHE A 179 -7.51 12.28 -10.76
N ALA A 180 -8.84 12.43 -10.85
CA ALA A 180 -9.59 13.38 -10.03
C ALA A 180 -9.44 13.09 -8.52
N MET A 181 -9.53 11.82 -8.11
CA MET A 181 -9.33 11.45 -6.71
C MET A 181 -7.89 11.69 -6.24
N GLY A 182 -6.89 11.45 -7.09
CA GLY A 182 -5.49 11.77 -6.78
C GLY A 182 -5.30 13.26 -6.50
N TRP A 183 -5.91 14.12 -7.33
CA TRP A 183 -5.83 15.57 -7.14
C TRP A 183 -6.59 16.06 -5.90
N ASN A 184 -7.79 15.51 -5.65
CA ASN A 184 -8.55 15.81 -4.44
C ASN A 184 -7.76 15.45 -3.18
N TYR A 185 -7.09 14.28 -3.18
CA TYR A 185 -6.25 13.85 -2.07
C TYR A 185 -5.01 14.74 -1.89
N ALA A 186 -4.38 15.16 -2.99
CA ALA A 186 -3.25 16.09 -2.93
C ALA A 186 -3.66 17.45 -2.34
N LEU A 187 -4.80 17.99 -2.76
CA LEU A 187 -5.35 19.24 -2.20
C LEU A 187 -5.75 19.10 -0.73
N GLN A 188 -6.28 17.93 -0.34
CA GLN A 188 -6.57 17.61 1.05
C GLN A 188 -5.30 17.66 1.89
N TRP A 189 -4.22 17.01 1.47
CA TRP A 189 -2.94 17.07 2.19
C TRP A 189 -2.34 18.47 2.24
N LEU A 190 -2.45 19.24 1.17
CA LEU A 190 -2.02 20.65 1.13
C LEU A 190 -2.76 21.49 2.17
N THR A 191 -4.04 21.19 2.42
CA THR A 191 -4.85 21.91 3.43
C THR A 191 -4.62 21.39 4.84
N VAL A 192 -4.38 20.08 5.01
CA VAL A 192 -4.19 19.44 6.32
C VAL A 192 -2.86 19.85 6.93
N LEU A 193 -1.76 19.93 6.16
CA LEU A 193 -0.44 20.26 6.70
C LEU A 193 -0.41 21.63 7.45
N PRO A 194 -0.92 22.74 6.87
CA PRO A 194 -1.03 24.01 7.60
C PRO A 194 -1.94 23.92 8.84
N LEU A 195 -3.03 23.13 8.77
CA LEU A 195 -3.95 22.95 9.89
C LEU A 195 -3.27 22.26 11.07
N GLU A 196 -2.46 21.23 10.80
CA GLU A 196 -1.65 20.55 11.82
C GLU A 196 -0.62 21.50 12.46
N ILE A 197 0.02 22.37 11.67
CA ILE A 197 0.98 23.38 12.17
C ILE A 197 0.27 24.40 13.08
N ILE A 198 -0.91 24.89 12.69
CA ILE A 198 -1.71 25.82 13.50
C ILE A 198 -2.14 25.13 14.81
N ALA A 199 -2.58 23.87 14.74
CA ALA A 199 -2.96 23.09 15.92
C ALA A 199 -1.78 22.88 16.88
N ALA A 200 -0.58 22.58 16.35
CA ALA A 200 0.65 22.47 17.13
C ALA A 200 1.00 23.81 17.81
N ALA A 201 0.92 24.93 17.08
CA ALA A 201 1.17 26.26 17.63
C ALA A 201 0.18 26.62 18.74
N MET A 202 -1.11 26.31 18.59
CA MET A 202 -2.11 26.51 19.65
C MET A 202 -1.80 25.68 20.90
N THR A 203 -1.35 24.44 20.72
CA THR A 203 -1.03 23.53 21.83
C THR A 203 0.17 24.03 22.64
N ILE A 204 1.20 24.57 21.98
CA ILE A 204 2.38 25.13 22.67
C ILE A 204 2.02 26.39 23.46
N ARG A 205 1.18 27.26 22.89
CA ARG A 205 0.69 28.46 23.59
C ARG A 205 -0.04 28.13 24.89
N TYR A 206 -0.75 27.00 24.95
CA TYR A 206 -1.45 26.57 26.16
C TYR A 206 -0.49 26.43 27.36
N TRP A 207 0.77 26.02 27.13
CA TRP A 207 1.76 25.83 28.18
C TRP A 207 2.72 27.02 28.38
N ASN A 208 3.02 27.80 27.32
CA ASN A 208 3.89 28.97 27.43
C ASN A 208 3.35 30.14 26.59
N ASN A 209 2.92 31.21 27.26
CA ASN A 209 2.34 32.40 26.64
C ASN A 209 3.40 33.45 26.22
N GLU A 210 4.66 33.29 26.63
CA GLU A 210 5.71 34.29 26.41
C GLU A 210 6.34 34.20 25.01
N LEU A 211 6.18 33.06 24.33
CA LEU A 211 6.77 32.84 23.00
C LEU A 211 5.76 33.17 21.87
N PRO A 212 6.13 34.03 20.90
CA PRO A 212 5.29 34.31 19.74
C PRO A 212 5.02 33.04 18.93
N SER A 213 3.74 32.73 18.70
CA SER A 213 3.31 31.54 17.96
C SER A 213 3.78 31.53 16.50
N ALA A 214 4.08 32.71 15.97
CA ALA A 214 4.65 32.89 14.64
C ALA A 214 6.00 32.19 14.46
N ILE A 215 6.79 32.02 15.53
CA ILE A 215 8.10 31.34 15.45
C ILE A 215 7.91 29.86 15.13
N PHE A 216 6.93 29.21 15.77
CA PHE A 216 6.64 27.79 15.55
C PHE A 216 5.99 27.53 14.18
N VAL A 217 5.15 28.45 13.72
CA VAL A 217 4.55 28.38 12.38
C VAL A 217 5.57 28.63 11.27
N ALA A 218 6.62 29.42 11.52
CA ALA A 218 7.67 29.73 10.54
C ALA A 218 8.83 28.72 10.50
N LEU A 219 9.03 27.93 11.57
CA LEU A 219 10.09 26.91 11.67
C LEU A 219 9.68 25.54 11.15
N CYS A 220 8.38 25.24 11.13
CA CYS A 220 7.80 24.02 10.56
C CYS A 220 7.55 24.18 9.06
#